data_AF-A0A2G7G871-F1
#
_entry.id   AF-A0A2G7G871-F1
#
_cell.length_a   1.000
_cell.length_b   1.000
_cell.length_c   1.000
_cell.angle_alpha   90.00
_cell.angle_beta   90.00
_cell.angle_gamma   90.00
#
_symmetry.space_group_name_H-M   'P 1'
#
loop_
_entity.id
_entity.type
_entity.pdbx_description
1 polymer ?
#
loop_
_entity_poly.entity_id
_entity_poly.type
_entity_poly.pdbx_seq_one_letter_code
_entity_poly.pdbx_strand_id
1 'polypeptide(L)'
;MSAATDKARFFLEKSVPELKEYERKKIFSKDEITAIIKKRSDFEHKLNARGAQPSDFVRYAEYEMNLDTLRRKRVKRLGIRGAGYSGQRRIFFILDRATRKFHGDIGLWIQYIEYARAQKSFKKLSTIFDDVLRLHPTNVDLWIYAAQYALDDHADMTQSRSHMQRGLRFCKSSRKLWIHYAKLELIYTAKLVARQRILGLDREIEAPKPTSDASFEDPNADMIALPQITGEDINPSAGDSNGADQVALENLRSTPAMSGAIPLAIFDTAMKNFDQDAKFGREFFDMVVEFPDLPCFRKILEHIVNALQQSSPTSHHTQICYIKLPTAGVQPTSPEFPRALVTSFARLKEHRENPNVAKEVINWLQPLENAEGLDPSLQKAITATVRNAERVL
;
A
#
# COMPACT_ATOMS: atom_id res chain seq x y z
N MET A 1 -4.10 -50.51 16.20
CA MET A 1 -3.13 -49.62 15.52
C MET A 1 -3.82 -48.30 15.24
N SER A 2 -3.19 -47.18 15.57
CA SER A 2 -3.90 -45.89 15.70
C SER A 2 -4.22 -45.26 14.34
N ALA A 3 -5.41 -44.67 14.20
CA ALA A 3 -5.82 -43.96 12.98
C ALA A 3 -4.87 -42.80 12.57
N ALA A 4 -4.05 -42.30 13.51
CA ALA A 4 -3.02 -41.30 13.24
C ALA A 4 -1.82 -41.89 12.48
N THR A 5 -1.45 -43.14 12.76
CA THR A 5 -0.39 -43.88 12.07
C THR A 5 -0.79 -44.17 10.62
N ASP A 6 -2.04 -44.56 10.39
CA ASP A 6 -2.55 -44.83 9.04
C ASP A 6 -2.63 -43.55 8.20
N LYS A 7 -3.04 -42.42 8.80
CA LYS A 7 -3.01 -41.10 8.16
C LYS A 7 -1.58 -40.65 7.81
N ALA A 8 -0.62 -40.85 8.71
CA ALA A 8 0.77 -40.53 8.44
C ALA A 8 1.32 -41.35 7.26
N ARG A 9 1.04 -42.66 7.24
CA ARG A 9 1.42 -43.56 6.14
C ARG A 9 0.85 -43.09 4.79
N PHE A 10 -0.43 -42.72 4.77
CA PHE A 10 -1.08 -42.20 3.56
C PHE A 10 -0.39 -40.95 2.99
N PHE A 11 0.03 -40.00 3.84
CA PHE A 11 0.74 -38.81 3.37
C PHE A 11 2.17 -39.12 2.89
N LEU A 12 2.85 -40.08 3.52
CA LEU A 12 4.16 -40.55 3.08
C LEU A 12 4.07 -41.24 1.72
N GLU A 13 3.05 -42.06 1.47
CA GLU A 13 2.83 -42.72 0.18
C GLU A 13 2.63 -41.72 -0.96
N LYS A 14 1.92 -40.62 -0.70
CA LYS A 14 1.79 -39.49 -1.67
C LYS A 14 3.12 -38.81 -2.01
N SER A 15 4.15 -38.97 -1.17
CA SER A 15 5.48 -38.40 -1.42
C SER A 15 6.41 -39.27 -2.27
N VAL A 16 6.07 -40.55 -2.43
CA VAL A 16 6.94 -41.54 -3.10
C VAL A 16 7.22 -41.18 -4.57
N PRO A 17 6.24 -40.76 -5.40
CA PRO A 17 6.51 -40.42 -6.80
C PRO A 17 7.53 -39.29 -6.97
N GLU A 18 7.46 -38.27 -6.10
CA GLU A 18 8.41 -37.15 -6.08
C GLU A 18 9.84 -37.64 -5.76
N LEU A 19 9.98 -38.48 -4.73
CA LEU A 19 11.28 -39.00 -4.31
C LEU A 19 11.91 -39.94 -5.35
N LYS A 20 11.10 -40.78 -6.01
CA LYS A 20 11.56 -41.61 -7.13
C LYS A 20 12.07 -40.77 -8.31
N GLU A 21 11.42 -39.64 -8.59
CA GLU A 21 11.91 -38.73 -9.63
C GLU A 21 13.26 -38.10 -9.23
N TYR A 22 13.41 -37.69 -7.98
CA TYR A 22 14.65 -37.13 -7.45
C TYR A 22 15.82 -38.11 -7.54
N GLU A 23 15.55 -39.40 -7.29
CA GLU A 23 16.52 -40.49 -7.48
C GLU A 23 16.88 -40.68 -8.96
N ARG A 24 15.87 -40.81 -9.83
CA ARG A 24 16.06 -41.03 -11.28
C ARG A 24 16.86 -39.91 -11.93
N LYS A 25 16.59 -38.66 -11.54
CA LYS A 25 17.30 -37.47 -12.02
C LYS A 25 18.63 -37.22 -11.30
N LYS A 26 19.03 -38.09 -10.37
CA LYS A 26 20.27 -38.00 -9.58
C LYS A 26 20.41 -36.64 -8.87
N ILE A 27 19.28 -36.05 -8.46
CA ILE A 27 19.27 -34.79 -7.70
C ILE A 27 19.67 -35.04 -6.25
N PHE A 28 19.26 -36.18 -5.70
CA PHE A 28 19.60 -36.66 -4.38
C PHE A 28 20.12 -38.09 -4.46
N SER A 29 21.03 -38.47 -3.56
CA SER A 29 21.49 -39.86 -3.43
C SER A 29 20.44 -40.71 -2.70
N LYS A 30 20.57 -42.04 -2.78
CA LYS A 30 19.69 -42.97 -2.06
C LYS A 30 19.74 -42.75 -0.54
N ASP A 31 20.92 -42.45 0.00
CA ASP A 31 21.11 -42.19 1.43
C ASP A 31 20.42 -40.89 1.87
N GLU A 32 20.54 -39.84 1.05
CA GLU A 32 19.84 -38.56 1.28
C GLU A 32 18.33 -38.75 1.21
N ILE A 33 17.82 -39.52 0.24
CA ILE A 33 16.40 -39.82 0.11
C ILE A 33 15.90 -40.58 1.35
N THR A 34 16.68 -41.54 1.85
CA THR A 34 16.34 -42.30 3.06
C THR A 34 16.28 -41.37 4.29
N ALA A 35 17.22 -40.44 4.40
CA ALA A 35 17.21 -39.41 5.44
C ALA A 35 15.98 -38.48 5.32
N ILE A 36 15.62 -38.07 4.09
CA ILE A 36 14.43 -37.26 3.82
C ILE A 36 13.15 -38.01 4.21
N ILE A 37 13.04 -39.30 3.88
CA ILE A 37 11.89 -40.14 4.25
C ILE A 37 11.77 -40.24 5.76
N LYS A 38 12.87 -40.51 6.46
CA LYS A 38 12.89 -40.59 7.92
C LYS A 38 12.41 -39.28 8.56
N LYS A 39 12.97 -38.14 8.14
CA LYS A 39 12.57 -36.82 8.64
C LYS A 39 11.10 -36.50 8.36
N ARG A 40 10.61 -36.79 7.14
CA ARG A 40 9.20 -36.63 6.78
C ARG A 40 8.30 -37.52 7.63
N SER A 41 8.70 -38.76 7.89
CA SER A 41 7.94 -39.68 8.75
C SER A 41 7.84 -39.17 10.18
N ASP A 42 8.95 -38.69 10.77
CA ASP A 42 8.96 -38.11 12.11
C ASP A 42 7.99 -36.91 12.21
N PHE A 43 8.02 -36.01 11.22
CA PHE A 43 7.09 -34.87 11.16
C PHE A 43 5.64 -35.31 10.97
N GLU A 44 5.33 -36.23 10.05
CA GLU A 44 3.95 -36.68 9.81
C GLU A 44 3.37 -37.40 11.03
N HIS A 45 4.16 -38.17 11.77
CA HIS A 45 3.72 -38.75 13.05
C HIS A 45 3.44 -37.67 14.09
N LYS A 46 4.31 -36.65 14.18
CA LYS A 46 4.12 -35.54 15.12
C LYS A 46 2.88 -34.69 14.80
N LEU A 47 2.65 -34.36 13.53
CA LEU A 47 1.52 -33.54 13.09
C LEU A 47 0.17 -34.25 13.27
N ASN A 48 0.14 -35.57 13.07
CA ASN A 48 -1.07 -36.39 13.24
C ASN A 48 -1.30 -36.84 14.68
N ALA A 49 -0.36 -36.60 15.59
CA ALA A 49 -0.55 -36.84 17.02
C ALA A 49 -1.63 -35.93 17.61
N ARG A 50 -2.29 -36.39 18.68
CA ARG A 50 -3.33 -35.62 19.39
C ARG A 50 -2.80 -34.30 19.96
N GLY A 51 -1.53 -34.25 20.38
CA GLY A 51 -0.90 -33.08 21.00
C GLY A 51 -0.10 -32.19 20.04
N ALA A 52 -0.30 -32.29 18.72
CA ALA A 52 0.43 -31.46 17.77
C ALA A 52 0.25 -29.97 18.07
N GLN A 53 1.31 -29.17 17.88
CA GLN A 53 1.30 -27.73 18.10
C GLN A 53 1.46 -26.96 16.78
N PRO A 54 1.04 -25.68 16.70
CA PRO A 54 1.32 -24.82 15.54
C PRO A 54 2.80 -24.81 15.14
N SER A 55 3.70 -24.75 16.13
CA SER A 55 5.15 -24.75 15.93
C SER A 55 5.69 -26.00 15.23
N ASP A 56 5.00 -27.14 15.34
CA ASP A 56 5.39 -28.36 14.62
C ASP A 56 5.14 -28.25 13.12
N PHE A 57 4.05 -27.59 12.73
CA PHE A 57 3.75 -27.30 11.33
C PHE A 57 4.72 -26.28 10.75
N VAL A 58 5.06 -25.23 11.51
CA VAL A 58 6.06 -24.22 11.13
C VAL A 58 7.41 -24.89 10.83
N ARG A 59 7.92 -25.70 11.77
CA ARG A 59 9.20 -26.42 11.60
C ARG A 59 9.19 -27.36 10.41
N TYR A 60 8.08 -28.04 10.15
CA TYR A 60 7.98 -28.92 8.99
C TYR A 60 7.92 -28.13 7.68
N ALA A 61 7.18 -27.03 7.64
CA ALA A 61 7.12 -26.14 6.49
C ALA A 61 8.51 -25.54 6.18
N GLU A 62 9.23 -25.05 7.18
CA GLU A 62 10.61 -24.56 7.04
C GLU A 62 11.57 -25.64 6.50
N TYR A 63 11.49 -26.86 7.04
CA TYR A 63 12.27 -27.99 6.54
C TYR A 63 12.00 -28.25 5.04
N GLU A 64 10.74 -28.29 4.63
CA GLU A 64 10.38 -28.50 3.22
C GLU A 64 10.76 -27.30 2.33
N MET A 65 10.69 -26.06 2.82
CA MET A 65 11.19 -24.87 2.11
C MET A 65 12.71 -24.94 1.88
N ASN A 66 13.46 -25.37 2.89
CA ASN A 66 14.91 -25.56 2.79
C ASN A 66 15.26 -26.68 1.81
N LEU A 67 14.50 -27.78 1.84
CA LEU A 67 14.66 -28.88 0.89
C LEU A 67 14.35 -28.45 -0.56
N ASP A 68 13.29 -27.65 -0.76
CA ASP A 68 12.93 -27.09 -2.07
C ASP A 68 14.04 -26.15 -2.59
N THR A 69 14.61 -25.33 -1.71
CA THR A 69 15.74 -24.44 -2.03
C THR A 69 16.98 -25.22 -2.43
N LEU A 70 17.33 -26.27 -1.67
CA LEU A 70 18.44 -27.16 -1.99
C LEU A 70 18.22 -27.86 -3.34
N ARG A 71 17.01 -28.37 -3.60
CA ARG A 71 16.65 -28.95 -4.89
C ARG A 71 16.86 -27.95 -6.02
N ARG A 72 16.35 -26.72 -5.91
CA ARG A 72 16.50 -25.67 -6.95
C ARG A 72 17.97 -25.42 -7.27
N LYS A 73 18.83 -25.31 -6.25
CA LYS A 73 20.28 -25.12 -6.43
C LYS A 73 20.93 -26.30 -7.17
N ARG A 74 20.58 -27.53 -6.80
CA ARG A 74 21.12 -28.75 -7.44
C ARG A 74 20.63 -28.92 -8.88
N VAL A 75 19.35 -28.67 -9.14
CA VAL A 75 18.78 -28.70 -10.49
C VAL A 75 19.48 -27.71 -11.41
N LYS A 76 19.74 -26.48 -10.92
CA LYS A 76 20.51 -25.47 -11.66
C LYS A 76 21.94 -25.93 -11.94
N ARG A 77 22.62 -26.49 -10.94
CA ARG A 77 24.00 -27.01 -11.08
C ARG A 77 24.11 -28.18 -12.05
N LEU A 78 23.15 -29.10 -12.02
CA LEU A 78 23.12 -30.29 -12.88
C LEU A 78 22.55 -30.01 -14.28
N GLY A 79 22.10 -28.79 -14.56
CA GLY A 79 21.54 -28.41 -15.86
C GLY A 79 20.29 -29.20 -16.25
N ILE A 80 19.54 -29.74 -15.28
CA ILE A 80 18.37 -30.58 -15.55
C ILE A 80 17.25 -29.70 -16.08
N ARG A 81 16.90 -29.86 -17.36
CA ARG A 81 15.79 -29.15 -18.02
C ARG A 81 14.54 -30.04 -18.00
N GLY A 82 13.46 -29.57 -17.36
CA GLY A 82 12.16 -30.22 -17.37
C GLY A 82 11.28 -29.85 -16.17
N ALA A 83 9.96 -29.77 -16.38
CA ALA A 83 8.99 -29.64 -15.30
C ALA A 83 9.02 -30.91 -14.45
N GLY A 84 9.68 -30.85 -13.29
CA GLY A 84 9.64 -31.91 -12.28
C GLY A 84 8.67 -31.61 -11.16
N TYR A 85 8.48 -32.57 -10.25
CA TYR A 85 7.74 -32.31 -9.01
C TYR A 85 8.34 -31.11 -8.24
N SER A 86 7.51 -30.08 -8.06
CA SER A 86 7.81 -28.94 -7.21
C SER A 86 7.42 -29.24 -5.76
N GLY A 87 8.37 -29.07 -4.84
CA GLY A 87 8.14 -29.17 -3.40
C GLY A 87 7.12 -28.15 -2.90
N GLN A 88 6.83 -27.13 -3.71
CA GLN A 88 5.81 -26.11 -3.45
C GLN A 88 4.44 -26.70 -3.11
N ARG A 89 3.99 -27.74 -3.83
CA ARG A 89 2.67 -28.35 -3.58
C ARG A 89 2.58 -28.93 -2.15
N ARG A 90 3.68 -29.49 -1.66
CA ARG A 90 3.75 -30.02 -0.29
C ARG A 90 3.72 -28.92 0.74
N ILE A 91 4.51 -27.86 0.53
CA ILE A 91 4.55 -26.74 1.46
C ILE A 91 3.16 -26.10 1.56
N PHE A 92 2.47 -25.89 0.43
CA PHE A 92 1.07 -25.45 0.44
C PHE A 92 0.16 -26.41 1.22
N PHE A 93 0.31 -27.71 1.01
CA PHE A 93 -0.51 -28.71 1.69
C PHE A 93 -0.28 -28.74 3.22
N ILE A 94 0.97 -28.58 3.67
CA ILE A 94 1.30 -28.53 5.11
C ILE A 94 0.70 -27.27 5.73
N LEU A 95 0.89 -26.11 5.10
CA LEU A 95 0.37 -24.84 5.60
C LEU A 95 -1.17 -24.80 5.58
N ASP A 96 -1.81 -25.31 4.53
CA ASP A 96 -3.27 -25.47 4.45
C ASP A 96 -3.82 -26.40 5.54
N ARG A 97 -3.11 -27.49 5.87
CA ARG A 97 -3.47 -28.34 7.02
C ARG A 97 -3.27 -27.61 8.34
N ALA A 98 -2.21 -26.80 8.46
CA ALA A 98 -1.92 -26.03 9.67
C ALA A 98 -3.05 -25.04 9.96
N THR A 99 -3.45 -24.26 8.95
CA THR A 99 -4.50 -23.23 9.09
C THR A 99 -5.89 -23.83 9.27
N ARG A 100 -6.17 -25.02 8.74
CA ARG A 100 -7.42 -25.74 9.04
C ARG A 100 -7.48 -26.28 10.46
N LYS A 101 -6.35 -26.79 10.99
CA LYS A 101 -6.30 -27.35 12.35
C LYS A 101 -6.22 -26.27 13.42
N PHE A 102 -5.50 -25.19 13.15
CA PHE A 102 -5.26 -24.07 14.06
C PHE A 102 -5.72 -22.76 13.42
N HIS A 103 -7.00 -22.70 13.06
CA HIS A 103 -7.56 -21.52 12.39
C HIS A 103 -7.40 -20.24 13.20
N GLY A 104 -7.35 -20.33 14.55
CA GLY A 104 -7.16 -19.18 15.45
C GLY A 104 -5.77 -18.55 15.43
N ASP A 105 -4.74 -19.24 14.93
CA ASP A 105 -3.37 -18.75 14.93
C ASP A 105 -3.13 -17.86 13.69
N ILE A 106 -3.15 -16.54 13.90
CA ILE A 106 -2.91 -15.55 12.85
C ILE A 106 -1.49 -15.65 12.30
N GLY A 107 -0.51 -16.03 13.12
CA GLY A 107 0.89 -16.18 12.69
C GLY A 107 1.04 -17.25 11.60
N LEU A 108 0.32 -18.37 11.73
CA LEU A 108 0.28 -19.40 10.68
C LEU A 108 -0.33 -18.88 9.38
N TRP A 109 -1.39 -18.08 9.45
CA TRP A 109 -2.00 -17.48 8.27
C TRP A 109 -1.05 -16.50 7.58
N ILE A 110 -0.36 -15.65 8.33
CA ILE A 110 0.64 -14.72 7.78
C ILE A 110 1.79 -15.49 7.11
N GLN A 111 2.33 -16.53 7.76
CA GLN A 111 3.37 -17.37 7.14
C GLN A 111 2.86 -18.02 5.84
N TYR A 112 1.59 -18.45 5.83
CA TYR A 112 0.98 -19.04 4.64
C TYR A 112 0.83 -18.05 3.48
N ILE A 113 0.38 -16.85 3.79
CA ILE A 113 0.24 -15.74 2.84
C ILE A 113 1.61 -15.34 2.28
N GLU A 114 2.60 -15.09 3.14
CA GLU A 114 3.94 -14.65 2.73
C GLU A 114 4.63 -15.71 1.86
N TYR A 115 4.46 -16.99 2.20
CA TYR A 115 4.93 -18.07 1.34
C TYR A 115 4.24 -18.06 -0.04
N ALA A 116 2.91 -17.92 -0.09
CA ALA A 116 2.17 -17.88 -1.35
C ALA A 116 2.58 -16.67 -2.22
N ARG A 117 2.83 -15.52 -1.58
CA ARG A 117 3.33 -14.28 -2.19
C ARG A 117 4.72 -14.48 -2.79
N ALA A 118 5.66 -15.03 -2.02
CA ALA A 118 7.02 -15.33 -2.47
C ALA A 118 7.05 -16.29 -3.67
N GLN A 119 6.11 -17.24 -3.74
CA GLN A 119 5.98 -18.15 -4.87
C GLN A 119 5.15 -17.60 -6.05
N LYS A 120 4.69 -16.34 -5.98
CA LYS A 120 3.85 -15.68 -7.01
C LYS A 120 2.59 -16.50 -7.37
N SER A 121 2.00 -17.18 -6.39
CA SER A 121 0.81 -18.00 -6.59
C SER A 121 -0.48 -17.20 -6.36
N PHE A 122 -0.75 -16.25 -7.24
CA PHE A 122 -1.77 -15.22 -7.02
C PHE A 122 -3.18 -15.77 -6.80
N LYS A 123 -3.62 -16.72 -7.65
CA LYS A 123 -4.96 -17.35 -7.50
C LYS A 123 -5.11 -18.04 -6.14
N LYS A 124 -4.08 -18.76 -5.71
CA LYS A 124 -4.09 -19.47 -4.43
C LYS A 124 -4.09 -18.46 -3.28
N LEU A 125 -3.34 -17.38 -3.40
CA LEU A 125 -3.27 -16.32 -2.40
C LEU A 125 -4.61 -15.60 -2.24
N SER A 126 -5.34 -15.30 -3.32
CA SER A 126 -6.71 -14.76 -3.21
C SER A 126 -7.62 -15.69 -2.40
N THR A 127 -7.56 -17.01 -2.65
CA THR A 127 -8.33 -17.99 -1.85
C THR A 127 -7.91 -17.98 -0.38
N ILE A 128 -6.60 -17.89 -0.09
CA ILE A 128 -6.09 -17.83 1.28
C ILE A 128 -6.61 -16.57 2.00
N PHE A 129 -6.63 -15.41 1.33
CA PHE A 129 -7.21 -14.19 1.87
C PHE A 129 -8.71 -14.33 2.11
N ASP A 130 -9.46 -14.92 1.18
CA ASP A 130 -10.90 -15.15 1.38
C ASP A 130 -11.17 -16.08 2.58
N ASP A 131 -10.35 -17.11 2.77
CA ASP A 131 -10.47 -18.06 3.88
C ASP A 131 -10.14 -17.38 5.23
N VAL A 132 -9.02 -16.65 5.31
CA VAL A 132 -8.60 -16.00 6.57
C VAL A 132 -9.58 -14.90 6.98
N LEU A 133 -10.06 -14.08 6.04
CA LEU A 133 -10.99 -12.99 6.33
C LEU A 133 -12.38 -13.52 6.71
N ARG A 134 -12.77 -14.68 6.20
CA ARG A 134 -14.01 -15.36 6.60
C ARG A 134 -13.93 -15.89 8.02
N LEU A 135 -12.77 -16.41 8.42
CA LEU A 135 -12.56 -16.98 9.76
C LEU A 135 -12.26 -15.91 10.81
N HIS A 136 -11.73 -14.75 10.40
CA HIS A 136 -11.34 -13.62 11.27
C HIS A 136 -11.96 -12.30 10.84
N PRO A 137 -13.31 -12.18 10.73
CA PRO A 137 -13.95 -10.99 10.19
C PRO A 137 -13.78 -9.76 11.08
N THR A 138 -13.52 -9.94 12.38
CA THR A 138 -13.32 -8.85 13.35
C THR A 138 -11.89 -8.32 13.39
N ASN A 139 -10.94 -9.01 12.75
CA ASN A 139 -9.54 -8.61 12.77
C ASN A 139 -9.26 -7.55 11.69
N VAL A 140 -9.12 -6.31 12.14
CA VAL A 140 -8.88 -5.13 11.29
C VAL A 140 -7.58 -5.23 10.51
N ASP A 141 -6.52 -5.78 11.11
CA ASP A 141 -5.19 -5.82 10.49
C ASP A 141 -5.16 -6.74 9.28
N LEU A 142 -5.94 -7.83 9.31
CA LEU A 142 -6.07 -8.73 8.16
C LEU A 142 -6.80 -8.07 6.98
N TRP A 143 -7.84 -7.27 7.24
CA TRP A 143 -8.51 -6.50 6.19
C TRP A 143 -7.58 -5.47 5.55
N ILE A 144 -6.82 -4.75 6.39
CA ILE A 144 -5.85 -3.76 5.93
C ILE A 144 -4.78 -4.43 5.07
N TYR A 145 -4.24 -5.55 5.55
CA TYR A 145 -3.18 -6.30 4.86
C TYR A 145 -3.65 -6.85 3.51
N ALA A 146 -4.87 -7.42 3.43
CA ALA A 146 -5.43 -7.91 2.18
C ALA A 146 -5.61 -6.79 1.13
N ALA A 147 -6.09 -5.61 1.55
CA ALA A 147 -6.29 -4.50 0.63
C ALA A 147 -4.96 -3.87 0.17
N GLN A 148 -3.99 -3.73 1.08
CA GLN A 148 -2.64 -3.26 0.74
C GLN A 148 -1.97 -4.20 -0.27
N TYR A 149 -2.06 -5.52 -0.05
CA TYR A 149 -1.56 -6.50 -0.99
C TYR A 149 -2.18 -6.36 -2.39
N ALA A 150 -3.51 -6.19 -2.48
CA ALA A 150 -4.18 -6.00 -3.76
C ALA A 150 -3.68 -4.77 -4.51
N LEU A 151 -3.38 -3.68 -3.80
CA LEU A 151 -2.86 -2.46 -4.40
C LEU A 151 -1.36 -2.53 -4.75
N ASP A 152 -0.53 -3.13 -3.91
CA ASP A 152 0.93 -3.11 -4.08
C ASP A 152 1.42 -4.15 -5.10
N ASP A 153 0.85 -5.35 -5.08
CA ASP A 153 1.33 -6.45 -5.93
C ASP A 153 0.57 -6.53 -7.27
N HIS A 154 -0.69 -6.10 -7.32
CA HIS A 154 -1.55 -6.21 -8.52
C HIS A 154 -2.02 -4.87 -9.09
N ALA A 155 -1.75 -3.75 -8.40
CA ALA A 155 -2.32 -2.45 -8.73
C ALA A 155 -3.86 -2.48 -8.89
N ASP A 156 -4.53 -3.43 -8.23
CA ASP A 156 -5.97 -3.63 -8.31
C ASP A 156 -6.68 -2.85 -7.21
N MET A 157 -7.01 -1.60 -7.53
CA MET A 157 -7.77 -0.73 -6.64
C MET A 157 -9.19 -1.25 -6.39
N THR A 158 -9.80 -1.95 -7.35
CA THR A 158 -11.18 -2.45 -7.22
C THR A 158 -11.26 -3.52 -6.14
N GLN A 159 -10.33 -4.49 -6.15
CA GLN A 159 -10.24 -5.50 -5.10
C GLN A 159 -9.86 -4.89 -3.75
N SER A 160 -8.93 -3.93 -3.74
CA SER A 160 -8.56 -3.23 -2.52
C SER A 160 -9.76 -2.54 -1.85
N ARG A 161 -10.54 -1.77 -2.63
CA ARG A 161 -11.81 -1.17 -2.18
C ARG A 161 -12.80 -2.22 -1.69
N SER A 162 -12.94 -3.33 -2.40
CA SER A 162 -13.82 -4.44 -2.00
C SER A 162 -13.46 -4.99 -0.62
N HIS A 163 -12.17 -5.23 -0.35
CA HIS A 163 -11.70 -5.67 0.97
C HIS A 163 -11.97 -4.62 2.05
N MET A 164 -11.66 -3.35 1.80
CA MET A 164 -11.89 -2.27 2.77
C MET A 164 -13.38 -2.07 3.08
N GLN A 165 -14.22 -2.02 2.04
CA GLN A 165 -15.67 -1.84 2.20
C GLN A 165 -16.32 -3.04 2.89
N ARG A 166 -15.89 -4.27 2.61
CA ARG A 166 -16.33 -5.46 3.35
C ARG A 166 -15.85 -5.41 4.79
N GLY A 167 -14.58 -5.04 5.03
CA GLY A 167 -14.03 -4.86 6.36
C GLY A 167 -14.83 -3.86 7.19
N LEU A 168 -15.23 -2.73 6.60
CA LEU A 168 -16.04 -1.71 7.27
C LEU A 168 -17.44 -2.21 7.67
N ARG A 169 -17.99 -3.21 6.98
CA ARG A 169 -19.26 -3.86 7.40
C ARG A 169 -19.10 -4.63 8.71
N PHE A 170 -17.93 -5.22 8.97
CA PHE A 170 -17.65 -5.99 10.19
C PHE A 170 -17.03 -5.13 11.30
N CYS A 171 -16.08 -4.26 10.95
CA CYS A 171 -15.25 -3.49 11.87
C CYS A 171 -15.57 -1.99 11.84
N LYS A 172 -16.85 -1.62 11.76
CA LYS A 172 -17.31 -0.22 11.66
C LYS A 172 -16.83 0.69 12.80
N SER A 173 -16.63 0.15 14.00
CA SER A 173 -16.15 0.88 15.17
C SER A 173 -14.64 1.11 15.18
N SER A 174 -13.89 0.52 14.26
CA SER A 174 -12.44 0.66 14.22
C SER A 174 -12.03 1.91 13.46
N ARG A 175 -11.57 2.94 14.18
CA ARG A 175 -10.96 4.16 13.59
C ARG A 175 -9.81 3.83 12.66
N LYS A 176 -8.99 2.85 13.05
CA LYS A 176 -7.85 2.36 12.28
C LYS A 176 -8.26 1.96 10.86
N LEU A 177 -9.35 1.21 10.71
CA LEU A 177 -9.79 0.77 9.39
C LEU A 177 -10.23 1.93 8.50
N TRP A 178 -10.97 2.89 9.04
CA TRP A 178 -11.40 4.09 8.32
C TRP A 178 -10.22 4.95 7.84
N ILE A 179 -9.25 5.20 8.74
CA ILE A 179 -8.04 5.96 8.41
C ILE A 179 -7.23 5.24 7.34
N HIS A 180 -7.03 3.93 7.48
CA HIS A 180 -6.28 3.15 6.49
C HIS A 180 -6.99 3.09 5.14
N TYR A 181 -8.32 3.04 5.09
CA TYR A 181 -9.05 3.09 3.83
C TYR A 181 -8.86 4.42 3.10
N ALA A 182 -9.01 5.55 3.81
CA ALA A 182 -8.74 6.86 3.24
C ALA A 182 -7.27 7.02 2.81
N LYS A 183 -6.33 6.54 3.64
CA LYS A 183 -4.90 6.52 3.30
C LYS A 183 -4.62 5.75 2.02
N LEU A 184 -5.28 4.61 1.83
CA LEU A 184 -5.12 3.77 0.65
C LEU A 184 -5.61 4.49 -0.62
N GLU A 185 -6.73 5.22 -0.54
CA GLU A 185 -7.22 6.05 -1.64
C GLU A 185 -6.26 7.19 -1.98
N LEU A 186 -5.70 7.86 -0.96
CA LEU A 186 -4.70 8.93 -1.18
C LEU A 186 -3.41 8.41 -1.80
N ILE A 187 -2.92 7.24 -1.37
CA ILE A 187 -1.76 6.57 -1.98
C ILE A 187 -2.03 6.29 -3.47
N TYR A 188 -3.23 5.87 -3.82
CA TYR A 188 -3.57 5.63 -5.22
C TYR A 188 -3.68 6.91 -6.03
N THR A 189 -4.30 7.96 -5.49
CA THR A 189 -4.28 9.28 -6.14
C THR A 189 -2.85 9.77 -6.33
N ALA A 190 -1.96 9.57 -5.34
CA ALA A 190 -0.53 9.91 -5.48
C ALA A 190 0.15 9.10 -6.60
N LYS A 191 -0.10 7.79 -6.68
CA LYS A 191 0.41 6.94 -7.78
C LYS A 191 -0.11 7.40 -9.15
N LEU A 192 -1.38 7.83 -9.24
CA LEU A 192 -1.96 8.37 -10.47
C LEU A 192 -1.32 9.70 -10.88
N VAL A 193 -1.17 10.64 -9.94
CA VAL A 193 -0.51 11.94 -10.18
C VAL A 193 0.94 11.73 -10.62
N ALA A 194 1.68 10.87 -9.93
CA ALA A 194 3.07 10.55 -10.28
C ALA A 194 3.16 9.94 -11.68
N ARG A 195 2.23 9.07 -12.06
CA ARG A 195 2.17 8.51 -13.42
C ARG A 195 1.87 9.57 -14.48
N GLN A 196 0.96 10.51 -14.21
CA GLN A 196 0.67 11.63 -15.12
C GLN A 196 1.90 12.52 -15.34
N ARG A 197 2.63 12.84 -14.26
CA ARG A 197 3.90 13.56 -14.29
C ARG A 197 4.94 12.86 -15.16
N ILE A 198 5.15 11.56 -14.96
CA ILE A 198 6.14 10.77 -15.72
C ILE A 198 5.78 10.71 -17.21
N LEU A 199 4.49 10.61 -17.53
CA LEU A 199 4.01 10.61 -18.92
C LEU A 199 4.07 11.99 -19.60
N GLY A 200 4.57 13.03 -18.91
CA GLY A 200 4.67 14.39 -19.47
C GLY A 200 3.31 15.08 -19.62
N LEU A 201 2.28 14.54 -18.97
CA LEU A 201 0.89 15.02 -19.06
C LEU A 201 0.62 16.20 -18.14
N ASP A 202 1.62 16.71 -17.43
CA ASP A 202 1.54 17.96 -16.66
C ASP A 202 1.92 19.19 -17.50
N ARG A 203 2.27 19.01 -18.78
CA ARG A 203 2.45 20.14 -19.71
C ARG A 203 1.07 20.66 -20.12
N GLU A 204 0.78 21.90 -19.78
CA GLU A 204 -0.18 22.70 -20.54
C GLU A 204 0.33 22.73 -21.98
N ILE A 205 -0.48 22.26 -22.92
CA ILE A 205 -0.22 22.48 -24.33
C ILE A 205 -0.28 24.00 -24.49
N GLU A 206 0.86 24.66 -24.71
CA GLU A 206 0.86 26.04 -25.20
C GLU A 206 -0.04 26.03 -26.44
N ALA A 207 -1.18 26.73 -26.36
CA ALA A 207 -2.02 26.97 -27.52
C ALA A 207 -1.11 27.46 -28.65
N PRO A 208 -1.20 26.89 -29.87
CA PRO A 208 -0.33 27.29 -30.96
C PRO A 208 -0.52 28.80 -31.14
N LYS A 209 0.55 29.56 -30.87
CA LYS A 209 0.59 30.98 -31.21
C LYS A 209 0.27 31.05 -32.70
N PRO A 210 -0.75 31.83 -33.12
CA PRO A 210 -0.96 32.05 -34.54
C PRO A 210 0.30 32.76 -35.05
N THR A 211 1.12 32.03 -35.81
CA THR A 211 2.18 32.64 -36.60
C THR A 211 1.48 33.49 -37.65
N SER A 212 1.48 34.79 -37.40
CA SER A 212 1.15 35.83 -38.36
C SER A 212 1.99 35.66 -39.61
N ASP A 213 1.31 35.74 -40.73
CA ASP A 213 1.79 35.85 -42.11
C ASP A 213 3.21 36.42 -42.27
N ALA A 214 4.02 35.68 -43.03
CA ALA A 214 5.02 36.28 -43.91
C ALA A 214 5.03 35.48 -45.21
N SER A 215 4.15 35.91 -46.12
CA SER A 215 4.31 35.71 -47.55
C SER A 215 5.64 36.33 -48.00
N PHE A 216 6.55 35.50 -48.49
CA PHE A 216 7.56 35.92 -49.44
C PHE A 216 7.62 34.87 -50.55
N GLU A 217 7.14 35.29 -51.72
CA GLU A 217 7.40 34.63 -52.99
C GLU A 217 8.90 34.75 -53.31
N ASP A 218 9.58 33.64 -53.52
CA ASP A 218 10.85 33.59 -54.25
C ASP A 218 10.74 32.53 -55.35
N PRO A 219 10.66 32.93 -56.64
CA PRO A 219 10.47 32.04 -57.77
C PRO A 219 11.77 31.56 -58.44
N ASN A 220 12.87 31.36 -57.69
CA ASN A 220 14.05 30.65 -58.21
C ASN A 220 14.93 30.02 -57.12
N ALA A 221 14.62 28.78 -56.75
CA ALA A 221 15.57 27.88 -56.09
C ALA A 221 15.39 26.45 -56.64
N ASP A 222 16.17 26.14 -57.68
CA ASP A 222 16.29 24.80 -58.24
C ASP A 222 17.16 23.94 -57.31
N MET A 223 16.58 23.47 -56.21
CA MET A 223 17.14 22.43 -55.36
C MET A 223 16.16 21.27 -55.24
N ILE A 224 16.54 20.12 -55.81
CA ILE A 224 15.86 18.84 -55.62
C ILE A 224 15.94 18.48 -54.13
N ALA A 225 14.84 18.67 -53.40
CA ALA A 225 14.69 18.12 -52.06
C ALA A 225 14.55 16.60 -52.18
N LEU A 226 15.44 15.86 -51.51
CA LEU A 226 15.26 14.42 -51.26
C LEU A 226 13.89 14.21 -50.59
N PRO A 227 13.11 13.18 -50.99
CA PRO A 227 11.84 12.90 -50.35
C PRO A 227 12.08 12.64 -48.85
N GLN A 228 11.38 13.38 -47.99
CA GLN A 228 11.28 12.97 -46.60
C GLN A 228 10.54 11.63 -46.58
N ILE A 229 11.23 10.59 -46.11
CA ILE A 229 10.59 9.31 -45.80
C ILE A 229 9.59 9.60 -44.69
N THR A 230 8.31 9.71 -45.07
CA THR A 230 7.20 9.63 -44.14
C THR A 230 7.07 8.18 -43.69
N GLY A 231 6.67 7.96 -42.44
CA GLY A 231 6.55 6.64 -41.82
C GLY A 231 5.53 5.69 -42.46
N GLU A 232 5.02 6.01 -43.64
CA GLU A 232 4.05 5.21 -44.41
C GLU A 232 4.75 4.13 -45.26
N ASP A 233 6.04 4.25 -45.56
CA ASP A 233 6.80 3.27 -46.37
C ASP A 233 7.38 2.09 -45.57
N ILE A 234 7.09 1.98 -44.26
CA ILE A 234 7.67 0.92 -43.40
C ILE A 234 6.61 -0.07 -42.87
N ASN A 235 5.30 0.25 -42.88
CA ASN A 235 4.27 -0.75 -42.50
C ASN A 235 2.83 -0.37 -42.90
N PRO A 236 2.18 -1.04 -43.88
CA PRO A 236 0.82 -0.72 -44.31
C PRO A 236 -0.26 -1.37 -43.44
N SER A 237 -0.12 -1.36 -42.11
CA SER A 237 -1.08 -2.03 -41.19
C SER A 237 -1.25 -1.37 -39.82
N ALA A 238 -0.84 -0.12 -39.63
CA ALA A 238 -1.18 0.64 -38.43
C ALA A 238 -2.27 1.66 -38.77
N GLY A 239 -3.52 1.30 -38.52
CA GLY A 239 -4.62 2.26 -38.51
C GLY A 239 -4.48 3.23 -37.34
N ASP A 240 -4.65 4.52 -37.64
CA ASP A 240 -4.84 5.68 -36.76
C ASP A 240 -4.85 5.41 -35.24
N SER A 241 -3.72 5.69 -34.58
CA SER A 241 -3.60 5.67 -33.12
C SER A 241 -3.19 7.00 -32.50
N ASN A 242 -3.30 8.14 -33.20
CA ASN A 242 -2.97 9.45 -32.59
C ASN A 242 -4.19 10.15 -31.96
N GLY A 243 -5.42 9.78 -32.33
CA GLY A 243 -6.65 10.37 -31.74
C GLY A 243 -7.12 9.67 -30.46
N ALA A 244 -6.81 8.38 -30.28
CA ALA A 244 -7.24 7.59 -29.12
C ALA A 244 -6.52 8.01 -27.82
N ASP A 245 -5.28 8.52 -27.94
CA ASP A 245 -4.50 8.95 -26.78
C ASP A 245 -5.07 10.24 -26.16
N GLN A 246 -5.34 11.31 -26.93
CA GLN A 246 -5.87 12.57 -26.36
C GLN A 246 -7.22 12.41 -25.62
N VAL A 247 -8.14 11.60 -26.13
CA VAL A 247 -9.43 11.35 -25.47
C VAL A 247 -9.26 10.47 -24.23
N ALA A 248 -8.37 9.47 -24.26
CA ALA A 248 -8.02 8.69 -23.07
C ALA A 248 -7.35 9.57 -21.98
N LEU A 249 -6.58 10.59 -22.41
CA LEU A 249 -5.87 11.53 -21.57
C LEU A 249 -6.79 12.55 -20.88
N GLU A 250 -7.79 13.08 -21.57
CA GLU A 250 -8.82 13.94 -20.96
C GLU A 250 -9.72 13.17 -19.97
N ASN A 251 -10.02 11.91 -20.28
CA ASN A 251 -10.74 11.00 -19.37
C ASN A 251 -9.91 10.67 -18.11
N LEU A 252 -8.59 10.59 -18.20
CA LEU A 252 -7.69 10.40 -17.04
C LEU A 252 -7.60 11.65 -16.15
N ARG A 253 -7.59 12.86 -16.74
CA ARG A 253 -7.60 14.13 -15.99
C ARG A 253 -8.95 14.40 -15.32
N SER A 254 -10.05 14.06 -15.99
CA SER A 254 -11.41 14.19 -15.46
C SER A 254 -11.82 13.03 -14.52
N THR A 255 -10.93 12.06 -14.30
CA THR A 255 -11.23 10.93 -13.40
C THR A 255 -11.53 11.46 -11.99
N PRO A 256 -12.70 11.14 -11.40
CA PRO A 256 -13.11 11.60 -10.07
C PRO A 256 -12.09 11.34 -8.94
N ALA A 257 -11.19 10.38 -9.13
CA ALA A 257 -10.09 10.07 -8.22
C ALA A 257 -9.11 11.24 -8.00
N MET A 258 -8.95 12.14 -8.98
CA MET A 258 -8.04 13.31 -8.88
C MET A 258 -8.63 14.43 -8.01
N SER A 259 -9.95 14.49 -7.90
CA SER A 259 -10.67 15.54 -7.16
C SER A 259 -10.65 15.38 -5.63
N GLY A 260 -10.19 14.22 -5.13
CA GLY A 260 -10.23 13.87 -3.70
C GLY A 260 -11.64 13.55 -3.17
N ALA A 261 -12.66 13.40 -4.02
CA ALA A 261 -14.04 13.17 -3.59
C ALA A 261 -14.23 11.88 -2.77
N ILE A 262 -13.46 10.82 -3.07
CA ILE A 262 -13.58 9.53 -2.36
C ILE A 262 -13.07 9.65 -0.91
N PRO A 263 -11.84 10.14 -0.63
CA PRO A 263 -11.41 10.45 0.74
C PRO A 263 -12.38 11.35 1.51
N LEU A 264 -12.95 12.37 0.87
CA LEU A 264 -13.95 13.25 1.48
C LEU A 264 -15.22 12.50 1.88
N ALA A 265 -15.76 11.66 0.99
CA ALA A 265 -16.93 10.84 1.30
C ALA A 265 -16.65 9.83 2.41
N ILE A 266 -15.44 9.24 2.44
CA ILE A 266 -15.00 8.37 3.54
C ILE A 266 -14.96 9.15 4.86
N PHE A 267 -14.40 10.36 4.86
CA PHE A 267 -14.38 11.22 6.04
C PHE A 267 -15.79 11.55 6.54
N ASP A 268 -16.69 12.02 5.67
CA ASP A 268 -18.05 12.40 6.04
C ASP A 268 -18.86 11.22 6.59
N THR A 269 -18.70 10.05 5.99
CA THR A 269 -19.37 8.82 6.47
C THR A 269 -18.78 8.33 7.79
N ALA A 270 -17.46 8.40 7.96
CA ALA A 270 -16.79 8.04 9.20
C ALA A 270 -17.15 9.00 10.35
N MET A 271 -17.18 10.32 10.11
CA MET A 271 -17.59 11.32 11.10
C MET A 271 -19.02 11.09 11.59
N LYS A 272 -19.95 10.71 10.70
CA LYS A 272 -21.31 10.30 11.09
C LYS A 272 -21.32 9.02 11.92
N ASN A 273 -20.46 8.05 11.61
CA ASN A 273 -20.37 6.78 12.35
C ASN A 273 -19.73 6.92 13.74
N PHE A 274 -18.90 7.94 13.96
CA PHE A 274 -18.26 8.24 15.25
C PHE A 274 -18.88 9.43 15.98
N ASP A 275 -20.15 9.75 15.72
CA ASP A 275 -20.90 10.81 16.39
C ASP A 275 -20.15 12.17 16.41
N GLN A 276 -19.48 12.48 15.30
CA GLN A 276 -18.69 13.70 15.12
C GLN A 276 -17.51 13.85 16.12
N ASP A 277 -16.87 12.74 16.50
CA ASP A 277 -15.71 12.77 17.39
C ASP A 277 -14.54 13.59 16.81
N ALA A 278 -14.20 14.68 17.51
CA ALA A 278 -13.10 15.57 17.19
C ALA A 278 -11.74 14.86 17.15
N LYS A 279 -11.55 13.83 17.99
CA LYS A 279 -10.29 13.06 18.00
C LYS A 279 -10.10 12.27 16.71
N PHE A 280 -11.16 11.65 16.19
CA PHE A 280 -11.10 10.95 14.91
C PHE A 280 -10.80 11.93 13.76
N GLY A 281 -11.44 13.10 13.72
CA GLY A 281 -11.15 14.09 12.69
C GLY A 281 -9.71 14.62 12.76
N ARG A 282 -9.13 14.73 13.96
CA ARG A 282 -7.70 15.01 14.15
C ARG A 282 -6.80 13.91 13.60
N GLU A 283 -7.07 12.65 13.92
CA GLU A 283 -6.31 11.51 13.39
C GLU A 283 -6.38 11.46 11.85
N PHE A 284 -7.54 11.78 11.27
CA PHE A 284 -7.71 11.87 9.81
C PHE A 284 -6.93 13.05 9.21
N PHE A 285 -6.96 14.23 9.85
CA PHE A 285 -6.17 15.39 9.44
C PHE A 285 -4.67 15.06 9.41
N ASP A 286 -4.14 14.45 10.47
CA ASP A 286 -2.73 14.09 10.57
C ASP A 286 -2.33 13.08 9.48
N MET A 287 -3.21 12.13 9.14
CA MET A 287 -2.99 11.21 8.02
C MET A 287 -2.92 11.92 6.67
N VAL A 288 -3.80 12.90 6.40
CA VAL A 288 -3.78 13.66 5.14
C VAL A 288 -2.53 14.52 5.03
N VAL A 289 -2.03 15.08 6.14
CA VAL A 289 -0.79 15.87 6.19
C VAL A 289 0.43 15.10 5.66
N GLU A 290 0.44 13.77 5.72
CA GLU A 290 1.49 12.92 5.14
C GLU A 290 1.58 13.00 3.59
N PHE A 291 0.59 13.60 2.91
CA PHE A 291 0.50 13.65 1.44
C PHE A 291 0.47 15.09 0.86
N PRO A 292 1.51 15.92 1.11
CA PRO A 292 1.51 17.33 0.72
C PRO A 292 1.49 17.58 -0.80
N ASP A 293 2.01 16.65 -1.60
CA ASP A 293 2.19 16.82 -3.05
C ASP A 293 0.90 16.58 -3.87
N LEU A 294 -0.21 16.24 -3.21
CA LEU A 294 -1.49 15.94 -3.86
C LEU A 294 -2.22 17.23 -4.28
N PRO A 295 -2.77 17.31 -5.52
CA PRO A 295 -3.55 18.47 -5.97
C PRO A 295 -4.77 18.77 -5.09
N CYS A 296 -5.40 17.73 -4.52
CA CYS A 296 -6.57 17.85 -3.67
C CYS A 296 -6.25 18.04 -2.17
N PHE A 297 -4.97 18.15 -1.80
CA PHE A 297 -4.51 18.23 -0.41
C PHE A 297 -5.19 19.36 0.39
N ARG A 298 -5.09 20.60 -0.11
CA ARG A 298 -5.67 21.78 0.57
C ARG A 298 -7.18 21.66 0.74
N LYS A 299 -7.87 21.26 -0.33
CA LYS A 299 -9.33 21.05 -0.34
C LYS A 299 -9.78 20.05 0.73
N ILE A 300 -9.05 18.94 0.89
CA ILE A 300 -9.38 17.91 1.89
C ILE A 300 -9.18 18.46 3.31
N LEU A 301 -8.04 19.12 3.59
CA LEU A 301 -7.77 19.68 4.91
C LEU A 301 -8.76 20.78 5.30
N GLU A 302 -9.10 21.67 4.37
CA GLU A 302 -10.10 22.72 4.59
C GLU A 302 -11.47 22.12 4.91
N HIS A 303 -11.90 21.09 4.17
CA HIS A 303 -13.16 20.40 4.45
C HIS A 303 -13.18 19.77 5.85
N ILE A 304 -12.09 19.08 6.24
CA ILE A 304 -11.96 18.47 7.58
C ILE A 304 -12.06 19.54 8.67
N VAL A 305 -11.31 20.63 8.54
CA VAL A 305 -11.30 21.71 9.53
C VAL A 305 -12.67 22.39 9.61
N ASN A 306 -13.31 22.68 8.49
CA ASN A 306 -14.65 23.27 8.45
C ASN A 306 -15.69 22.36 9.12
N ALA A 307 -15.65 21.05 8.85
CA ALA A 307 -16.53 20.07 9.48
C ALA A 307 -16.31 19.99 11.00
N LEU A 308 -15.05 20.01 11.44
CA LEU A 308 -14.70 20.02 12.87
C LEU A 308 -15.12 21.31 13.57
N GLN A 309 -14.97 22.47 12.94
CA GLN A 309 -15.41 23.75 13.48
C GLN A 309 -16.94 23.82 13.62
N GLN A 310 -17.68 23.21 12.69
CA GLN A 310 -19.14 23.15 12.76
C GLN A 310 -19.65 22.18 13.84
N SER A 311 -18.98 21.04 14.04
CA SER A 311 -19.45 20.00 14.95
C SER A 311 -18.94 20.14 16.39
N SER A 312 -17.68 20.55 16.56
CA SER A 312 -16.97 20.53 17.86
C SER A 312 -15.97 21.68 17.99
N PRO A 313 -16.41 22.95 17.94
CA PRO A 313 -15.52 24.13 17.94
C PRO A 313 -14.70 24.28 19.24
N THR A 314 -15.22 23.80 20.36
CA THR A 314 -14.59 23.93 21.68
C THR A 314 -13.53 22.85 21.95
N SER A 315 -13.46 21.82 21.11
CA SER A 315 -12.49 20.74 21.28
C SER A 315 -11.07 21.22 20.95
N HIS A 316 -10.11 20.87 21.81
CA HIS A 316 -8.70 21.15 21.57
C HIS A 316 -8.18 20.48 20.28
N HIS A 317 -8.76 19.34 19.89
CA HIS A 317 -8.45 18.66 18.62
C HIS A 317 -8.88 19.48 17.39
N THR A 318 -10.02 20.17 17.45
CA THR A 318 -10.49 21.06 16.40
C THR A 318 -9.62 22.31 16.32
N GLN A 319 -9.33 22.91 17.48
CA GLN A 319 -8.51 24.11 17.59
C GLN A 319 -7.12 23.88 17.01
N ILE A 320 -6.46 22.77 17.33
CA ILE A 320 -5.13 22.47 16.81
C ILE A 320 -5.13 22.24 15.29
N CYS A 321 -6.14 21.57 14.73
CA CYS A 321 -6.24 21.40 13.27
C CYS A 321 -6.42 22.76 12.57
N TYR A 322 -7.27 23.64 13.13
CA TYR A 322 -7.47 24.99 12.61
C TYR A 322 -6.19 25.84 12.68
N ILE A 323 -5.43 25.74 13.76
CA ILE A 323 -4.14 26.43 13.94
C ILE A 323 -3.09 25.92 12.93
N LYS A 324 -3.01 24.60 12.71
CA LYS A 324 -1.98 23.99 11.82
C LYS A 324 -2.30 24.09 10.33
N LEU A 325 -3.55 24.32 9.94
CA LEU A 325 -4.00 24.35 8.55
C LEU A 325 -3.16 25.25 7.60
N PRO A 326 -2.79 26.50 7.97
CA PRO A 326 -2.01 27.37 7.08
C PRO A 326 -0.63 26.77 6.74
N THR A 327 0.04 26.22 7.75
CA THR A 327 1.38 25.61 7.66
C THR A 327 1.38 24.19 7.11
N ALA A 328 0.22 23.54 7.01
CA ALA A 328 0.13 22.18 6.50
C ALA A 328 0.60 22.10 5.04
N GLY A 329 1.55 21.19 4.77
CA GLY A 329 2.13 20.97 3.44
C GLY A 329 3.11 22.03 2.96
N VAL A 330 3.46 23.03 3.78
CA VAL A 330 4.47 24.04 3.44
C VAL A 330 5.81 23.64 4.04
N GLN A 331 6.85 23.55 3.20
CA GLN A 331 8.20 23.25 3.66
C GLN A 331 8.75 24.41 4.52
N PRO A 332 9.42 24.15 5.66
CA PRO A 332 9.96 25.20 6.53
C PRO A 332 10.94 26.16 5.85
N THR A 333 11.62 25.70 4.80
CA THR A 333 12.58 26.48 4.00
C THR A 333 11.92 27.30 2.88
N SER A 334 10.61 27.15 2.67
CA SER A 334 9.87 27.88 1.63
C SER A 334 9.63 29.35 2.04
N PRO A 335 9.70 30.32 1.10
CA PRO A 335 9.37 31.72 1.37
C PRO A 335 7.92 31.96 1.80
N GLU A 336 7.04 30.98 1.59
CA GLU A 336 5.63 31.04 2.01
C GLU A 336 5.44 30.65 3.49
N PHE A 337 6.38 29.89 4.06
CA PHE A 337 6.31 29.37 5.42
C PHE A 337 6.19 30.47 6.49
N PRO A 338 6.95 31.58 6.45
CA PRO A 338 6.80 32.67 7.41
C PRO A 338 5.38 33.25 7.45
N ARG A 339 4.78 33.47 6.28
CA ARG A 339 3.42 34.04 6.17
C ARG A 339 2.37 33.08 6.71
N ALA A 340 2.51 31.79 6.39
CA ALA A 340 1.66 30.73 6.93
C ALA A 340 1.81 30.64 8.46
N LEU A 341 3.03 30.67 8.98
CA LEU A 341 3.31 30.57 10.42
C LEU A 341 2.75 31.75 11.21
N VAL A 342 2.86 32.98 10.68
CA VAL A 342 2.24 34.17 11.29
C VAL A 342 0.72 34.01 11.38
N THR A 343 0.09 33.45 10.34
CA THR A 343 -1.35 33.17 10.33
C THR A 343 -1.71 32.11 11.40
N SER A 344 -0.93 31.05 11.51
CA SER A 344 -1.08 30.04 12.56
C SER A 344 -0.90 30.62 13.97
N PHE A 345 0.08 31.51 14.18
CA PHE A 345 0.27 32.19 15.47
C PHE A 345 -0.83 33.18 15.80
N ALA A 346 -1.43 33.84 14.80
CA ALA A 346 -2.61 34.66 15.00
C ALA A 346 -3.79 33.81 15.49
N ARG A 347 -4.06 32.66 14.84
CA ARG A 347 -5.09 31.70 15.29
C ARG A 347 -4.80 31.14 16.68
N LEU A 348 -3.54 30.88 17.00
CA LEU A 348 -3.14 30.39 18.32
C LEU A 348 -3.45 31.41 19.43
N LYS A 349 -3.41 32.74 19.16
CA LYS A 349 -3.73 33.79 20.15
C LYS A 349 -5.11 33.61 20.77
N GLU A 350 -6.08 33.13 19.99
CA GLU A 350 -7.47 32.96 20.41
C GLU A 350 -7.66 31.78 21.39
N HIS A 351 -6.68 30.88 21.50
CA HIS A 351 -6.79 29.63 22.28
C HIS A 351 -5.60 29.36 23.21
N ARG A 352 -4.82 30.40 23.55
CA ARG A 352 -3.56 30.26 24.32
C ARG A 352 -3.73 29.72 25.72
N GLU A 353 -4.90 29.90 26.32
CA GLU A 353 -5.16 29.55 27.72
C GLU A 353 -5.50 28.06 27.91
N ASN A 354 -5.71 27.30 26.81
CA ASN A 354 -6.07 25.89 26.91
C ASN A 354 -4.82 25.01 27.05
N PRO A 355 -4.61 24.33 28.19
CA PRO A 355 -3.40 23.52 28.43
C PRO A 355 -3.27 22.36 27.44
N ASN A 356 -4.39 21.79 26.97
CA ASN A 356 -4.34 20.70 25.99
C ASN A 356 -3.87 21.19 24.61
N VAL A 357 -4.26 22.42 24.23
CA VAL A 357 -3.76 23.05 22.99
C VAL A 357 -2.29 23.39 23.14
N ALA A 358 -1.87 23.90 24.30
CA ALA A 358 -0.47 24.20 24.59
C ALA A 358 0.43 22.96 24.42
N LYS A 359 0.02 21.81 24.95
CA LYS A 359 0.74 20.53 24.77
C LYS A 359 0.91 20.14 23.30
N GLU A 360 -0.16 20.23 22.53
CA GLU A 360 -0.15 19.90 21.09
C GLU A 360 0.68 20.88 20.25
N VAL A 361 0.72 22.14 20.66
CA VAL A 361 1.55 23.19 20.04
C VAL A 361 3.03 22.92 20.29
N ILE A 362 3.40 22.52 21.52
CA ILE A 362 4.79 22.15 21.85
C ILE A 362 5.23 20.96 20.98
N ASN A 363 4.43 19.89 20.94
CA ASN A 363 4.71 18.71 20.11
C ASN A 363 4.89 19.04 18.62
N TRP A 364 4.22 20.08 18.13
CA TRP A 364 4.30 20.53 16.75
C TRP A 364 5.51 21.42 16.46
N LEU A 365 5.79 22.37 17.35
CA LEU A 365 6.79 23.41 17.15
C LEU A 365 8.21 22.95 17.55
N GLN A 366 8.33 22.04 18.52
CA GLN A 366 9.63 21.57 19.01
C GLN A 366 10.46 20.84 17.93
N PRO A 367 9.90 20.00 17.05
CA PRO A 367 10.65 19.47 15.91
C PRO A 367 11.08 20.55 14.91
N LEU A 368 10.27 21.61 14.74
CA LEU A 368 10.55 22.71 13.82
C LEU A 368 11.65 23.65 14.34
N GLU A 369 11.83 23.76 15.65
CA GLU A 369 12.91 24.53 16.27
C GLU A 369 14.29 23.95 15.94
N ASN A 370 14.38 22.62 15.78
CA ASN A 370 15.60 21.90 15.47
C ASN A 370 15.82 21.69 13.96
N ALA A 371 14.95 22.25 13.10
CA ALA A 371 15.08 22.10 11.66
C ALA A 371 16.24 22.94 11.10
N GLU A 372 17.17 22.29 10.39
CA GLU A 372 18.29 22.97 9.73
C GLU A 372 17.80 23.89 8.60
N GLY A 373 18.32 25.13 8.54
CA GLY A 373 18.02 26.10 7.48
C GLY A 373 16.84 27.04 7.76
N LEU A 374 16.28 27.03 8.96
CA LEU A 374 15.26 28.00 9.37
C LEU A 374 15.90 29.38 9.66
N ASP A 375 15.22 30.45 9.24
CA ASP A 375 15.64 31.83 9.56
C ASP A 375 15.74 32.03 11.09
N PRO A 376 16.86 32.58 11.61
CA PRO A 376 17.05 32.84 13.04
C PRO A 376 15.90 33.64 13.70
N SER A 377 15.26 34.53 12.95
CA SER A 377 14.11 35.31 13.43
C SER A 377 12.87 34.45 13.66
N LEU A 378 12.62 33.47 12.78
CA LEU A 378 11.53 32.50 12.91
C LEU A 378 11.82 31.52 14.03
N GLN A 379 13.07 31.05 14.15
CA GLN A 379 13.47 30.17 15.24
C GLN A 379 13.22 30.83 16.59
N LYS A 380 13.63 32.10 16.75
CA LYS A 380 13.36 32.87 17.98
C LYS A 380 11.87 33.04 18.27
N ALA A 381 11.04 33.25 17.24
CA ALA A 381 9.59 33.36 17.39
C ALA A 381 8.95 32.02 17.79
N ILE A 382 9.43 30.90 17.24
CA ILE A 382 9.01 29.54 17.60
C ILE A 382 9.40 29.24 19.06
N THR A 383 10.66 29.44 19.45
CA THR A 383 11.14 29.22 20.83
C THR A 383 10.35 30.06 21.84
N ALA A 384 10.07 31.34 21.53
CA ALA A 384 9.25 32.18 22.40
C ALA A 384 7.82 31.66 22.55
N THR A 385 7.24 31.10 21.47
CA THR A 385 5.90 30.51 21.48
C THR A 385 5.85 29.20 22.25
N VAL A 386 6.87 28.33 22.10
CA VAL A 386 7.02 27.09 22.88
C VAL A 386 7.14 27.41 24.37
N ARG A 387 8.02 28.34 24.77
CA ARG A 387 8.15 28.77 26.18
C ARG A 387 6.85 29.35 26.76
N ASN A 388 6.07 30.07 25.95
CA ASN A 388 4.78 30.57 26.40
C ASN A 388 3.75 29.44 26.56
N ALA A 389 3.77 28.43 25.69
CA ALA A 389 2.92 27.25 25.83
C ALA A 389 3.32 26.40 27.06
N GLU A 390 4.61 26.27 27.35
CA GLU A 390 5.13 25.58 28.55
C GLU A 390 4.68 26.25 29.86
N ARG A 391 4.45 27.57 29.86
CA ARG A 391 3.94 28.30 31.04
C ARG A 391 2.45 28.09 31.31
N VAL A 392 1.71 27.59 30.31
CA VAL A 392 0.27 27.31 30.41
C VAL A 392 0.01 25.86 30.85
N LEU A 393 1.00 24.98 30.66
CA LEU A 393 1.02 23.63 31.23
C LEU A 393 1.38 23.66 32.72
#